data_AF-A0A497LRJ5-F1
#
_entry.id   AF-A0A497LRJ5-F1
#
_cell.length_a   1.000
_cell.length_b   1.000
_cell.length_c   1.000
_cell.angle_alpha   90.00
_cell.angle_beta   90.00
_cell.angle_gamma   90.00
#
_symmetry.space_group_name_H-M   'P 1'
#
loop_
_entity.id
_entity.type
_entity.pdbx_description
1 polymer ?
#
loop_
_entity_poly.entity_id
_entity_poly.type
_entity_poly.pdbx_seq_one_letter_code
_entity_poly.pdbx_strand_id
1 'polypeptide(L)' 'EYGFTKDLGFGCVDVHTKRVESVEEIKDNIRKAFSIVEPERVYVDPDCGLKLLPSKIAFEKLRNMCQATRELREDLGR' A
#
# COMPACT_ATOMS: atom_id res chain seq x y z
N GLU A 1 0.42 15.96 -24.48
CA GLU A 1 0.22 15.61 -23.06
C GLU A 1 1.59 15.41 -22.41
N TYR A 2 1.79 15.94 -21.21
CA TYR A 2 2.99 15.66 -20.42
C TYR A 2 2.66 14.46 -19.52
N GLY A 3 3.12 13.26 -19.88
CA GLY A 3 2.88 12.06 -19.08
C GLY A 3 3.54 12.14 -17.69
N PHE A 4 2.99 11.41 -16.72
CA PHE A 4 3.59 11.33 -15.37
C PHE A 4 4.91 10.55 -15.43
N THR A 5 6.02 11.22 -15.11
CA THR A 5 7.39 10.67 -15.24
C THR A 5 8.07 10.38 -13.91
N LYS A 6 7.40 10.65 -12.79
CA LYS A 6 7.93 10.49 -11.45
C LYS A 6 7.52 9.14 -10.86
N ASP A 7 8.14 8.80 -9.73
CA ASP A 7 7.67 7.73 -8.88
C ASP A 7 6.45 8.19 -8.07
N LEU A 8 5.60 7.26 -7.68
CA LEU A 8 4.36 7.49 -6.96
C LEU A 8 4.40 6.80 -5.59
N GLY A 9 4.29 7.56 -4.51
CA GLY A 9 3.92 7.03 -3.19
C GLY A 9 2.41 6.82 -3.14
N PHE A 10 1.97 5.62 -2.78
CA PHE A 10 0.57 5.24 -2.78
C PHE A 10 0.14 4.71 -1.41
N GLY A 11 -0.69 5.52 -0.74
CA GLY A 11 -1.44 5.18 0.45
C GLY A 11 -2.42 4.04 0.19
N CYS A 12 -2.19 2.89 0.84
CA CYS A 12 -2.98 1.67 0.61
C CYS A 12 -3.71 1.14 1.86
N VAL A 13 -3.56 1.84 2.99
CA VAL A 13 -4.08 1.48 4.31
C VAL A 13 -4.67 2.73 4.96
N ASP A 14 -5.95 2.65 5.35
CA ASP A 14 -6.65 3.78 5.98
C ASP A 14 -6.22 3.93 7.44
N VAL A 15 -5.58 5.04 7.75
CA VAL A 15 -5.08 5.34 9.10
C VAL A 15 -6.12 6.01 10.00
N HIS A 16 -7.29 6.38 9.47
CA HIS A 16 -8.36 7.03 10.21
C HIS A 16 -9.26 6.02 10.95
N THR A 17 -9.14 4.73 10.61
CA THR A 17 -9.89 3.64 11.24
C THR A 17 -9.01 2.68 12.03
N LYS A 18 -9.57 2.11 13.09
CA LYS A 18 -8.93 1.05 13.88
C LYS A 18 -9.06 -0.34 13.27
N ARG A 19 -9.87 -0.48 12.21
CA ARG A 19 -10.04 -1.74 11.47
C ARG A 19 -8.74 -2.09 10.76
N VAL A 20 -8.26 -3.32 10.90
CA VAL A 20 -7.11 -3.83 10.14
C VAL A 20 -7.61 -4.42 8.83
N GLU A 21 -7.16 -3.88 7.71
CA GLU A 21 -7.43 -4.36 6.36
C GLU A 21 -6.77 -5.74 6.16
N SER A 22 -7.45 -6.62 5.43
CA SER A 22 -6.86 -7.89 5.05
C SER A 22 -5.76 -7.70 4.00
N VAL A 23 -4.90 -8.72 3.86
CA VAL A 23 -3.83 -8.72 2.86
C VAL A 23 -4.42 -8.54 1.45
N GLU A 24 -5.49 -9.25 1.10
CA GLU A 24 -6.08 -9.16 -0.24
C GLU A 24 -6.65 -7.76 -0.53
N GLU A 25 -7.32 -7.14 0.44
CA GLU A 25 -7.82 -5.76 0.27
C GLU A 25 -6.68 -4.76 0.04
N ILE A 26 -5.54 -4.94 0.71
CA ILE A 26 -4.37 -4.09 0.49
C ILE A 26 -3.76 -4.36 -0.90
N LYS A 27 -3.72 -5.62 -1.36
CA LYS A 27 -3.28 -5.96 -2.72
C LYS A 27 -4.14 -5.25 -3.76
N ASP A 28 -5.46 -5.30 -3.59
CA ASP A 28 -6.41 -4.62 -4.47
C ASP A 28 -6.26 -3.10 -4.44
N ASN A 29 -5.95 -2.52 -3.29
CA ASN A 29 -5.64 -1.09 -3.20
C ASN A 29 -4.36 -0.75 -3.98
N ILE A 30 -3.27 -1.50 -3.78
CA ILE A 30 -1.99 -1.26 -4.48
C ILE A 30 -2.18 -1.37 -6.00
N ARG A 31 -2.97 -2.34 -6.49
CA ARG A 31 -3.23 -2.52 -7.93
C ARG A 31 -3.88 -1.30 -8.59
N LYS A 32 -4.58 -0.44 -7.83
CA LYS A 32 -5.11 0.84 -8.36
C LYS A 32 -4.00 1.80 -8.77
N ALA A 33 -2.84 1.75 -8.13
CA ALA A 33 -1.68 2.57 -8.51
C ALA A 33 -1.13 2.17 -9.89
N PHE A 34 -1.28 0.90 -10.28
CA PHE A 34 -0.77 0.37 -11.56
C PHE A 34 -1.51 0.93 -12.78
N SER A 35 -2.69 1.52 -12.60
CA SER A 35 -3.36 2.25 -13.69
C SER A 35 -2.81 3.67 -13.90
N ILE A 36 -1.89 4.12 -13.04
CA ILE A 36 -1.30 5.47 -13.07
C ILE A 36 0.16 5.40 -13.49
N VAL A 37 0.93 4.47 -12.90
CA VAL A 37 2.34 4.24 -13.21
C VAL A 37 2.66 2.75 -13.23
N GLU A 38 3.74 2.37 -13.94
CA GLU A 38 4.26 1.00 -13.91
C GLU A 38 4.60 0.54 -12.48
N PRO A 39 4.44 -0.76 -12.14
CA PRO A 39 4.65 -1.26 -10.79
C PRO A 39 6.01 -0.90 -10.15
N GLU A 40 7.08 -0.78 -10.95
CA GLU A 40 8.43 -0.42 -10.49
C GLU A 40 8.50 0.99 -9.90
N ARG A 41 7.55 1.84 -10.28
CA ARG A 41 7.49 3.25 -9.87
C ARG A 41 6.54 3.48 -8.69
N VAL A 42 5.95 2.42 -8.14
CA VAL A 42 5.06 2.51 -6.98
C VAL A 42 5.82 2.24 -5.69
N TYR A 43 5.82 3.21 -4.80
CA TYR A 43 6.17 3.04 -3.39
C TYR A 43 4.89 2.80 -2.60
N VAL A 44 4.89 1.76 -1.77
CA VAL A 44 3.75 1.39 -0.93
C VAL A 44 3.91 2.04 0.43
N ASP A 45 2.91 2.83 0.83
CA ASP A 45 2.87 3.53 2.11
C ASP A 45 1.44 3.49 2.73
N PRO A 46 1.29 3.76 4.03
CA PRO A 46 -0.02 4.05 4.61
C PRO A 46 -0.51 5.45 4.19
N ASP A 47 -1.83 5.68 4.21
CA ASP A 47 -2.43 6.96 3.76
C ASP A 47 -1.80 8.20 4.42
N CYS A 48 -1.41 8.09 5.69
CA CYS A 48 -0.70 9.13 6.41
C CYS A 48 0.04 8.53 7.62
N GLY A 49 0.51 9.37 8.53
CA GLY A 49 1.17 8.95 9.76
C GLY A 49 0.27 8.15 10.70
N LEU A 50 0.85 7.17 11.39
CA LEU A 50 0.14 6.25 12.28
C LEU A 50 0.00 6.76 13.73
N LYS A 51 0.37 8.02 14.00
CA LYS A 51 0.46 8.59 15.37
C LYS A 51 -0.82 8.43 16.19
N LEU A 52 -1.98 8.47 15.53
CA LEU A 52 -3.29 8.42 16.19
C LEU A 52 -3.81 7.00 16.43
N LEU A 53 -3.12 5.97 15.91
CA LEU A 53 -3.53 4.57 16.08
C LEU A 53 -2.90 3.95 17.33
N PRO A 54 -3.61 3.02 18.01
CA PRO A 54 -2.97 2.16 19.00
C PRO A 54 -1.82 1.37 18.38
N SER A 55 -0.70 1.24 19.08
CA SER A 55 0.52 0.61 18.55
C SER A 55 0.30 -0.80 18.00
N LYS A 56 -0.57 -1.59 18.63
CA LYS A 56 -0.93 -2.95 18.15
C LYS A 56 -1.63 -2.91 16.78
N ILE A 57 -2.60 -2.00 16.62
CA ILE A 57 -3.35 -1.84 15.35
C ILE A 57 -2.42 -1.32 14.26
N ALA A 58 -1.59 -0.32 14.57
CA ALA A 58 -0.60 0.21 13.63
C ALA A 58 0.36 -0.89 13.15
N PHE A 59 0.86 -1.73 14.08
CA PHE A 59 1.74 -2.85 13.74
C PHE A 59 1.05 -3.90 12.86
N GLU A 60 -0.18 -4.29 13.20
CA GLU A 60 -0.93 -5.29 12.41
C GLU A 60 -1.24 -4.79 10.98
N LYS A 61 -1.63 -3.52 10.84
CA LYS A 61 -1.80 -2.85 9.54
C LYS A 61 -0.51 -2.87 8.71
N LEU A 62 0.61 -2.44 9.30
CA LEU A 62 1.91 -2.44 8.62
C LEU A 62 2.38 -3.84 8.26
N ARG A 63 2.13 -4.84 9.11
CA ARG A 63 2.45 -6.24 8.84
C ARG A 63 1.70 -6.75 7.62
N ASN A 64 0.40 -6.52 7.56
CA ASN A 64 -0.43 -6.94 6.43
C ASN A 64 -0.03 -6.20 5.15
N MET A 65 0.30 -4.90 5.24
CA MET A 65 0.79 -4.11 4.10
C MET A 65 2.11 -4.64 3.54
N CYS A 66 3.07 -4.97 4.41
CA CYS A 66 4.33 -5.58 4.01
C CYS A 66 4.11 -6.95 3.36
N GLN A 67 3.19 -7.75 3.91
CA GLN A 67 2.85 -9.07 3.35
C GLN A 67 2.21 -8.93 1.96
N ALA A 68 1.20 -8.08 1.80
CA ALA A 68 0.55 -7.81 0.51
C ALA A 68 1.57 -7.36 -0.55
N THR A 69 2.52 -6.52 -0.16
CA THR A 69 3.60 -6.06 -1.06
C THR A 69 4.51 -7.22 -1.50
N ARG A 70 4.84 -8.15 -0.61
CA ARG A 70 5.67 -9.33 -0.96
C ARG A 70 4.92 -10.26 -1.90
N GLU A 71 3.67 -10.59 -1.58
CA GLU A 71 2.84 -11.44 -2.43
C GLU A 71 2.63 -10.84 -3.82
N LEU A 72 2.44 -9.51 -3.92
CA LEU A 72 2.35 -8.84 -5.22
C LEU A 72 3.66 -8.89 -6.01
N ARG A 73 4.82 -8.81 -5.34
CA ARG A 73 6.11 -8.96 -6.04
C ARG A 73 6.24 -10.36 -6.62
N GLU A 74 5.89 -11.38 -5.85
CA GLU A 74 5.85 -12.77 -6.32
C GLU A 74 4.88 -12.94 -7.51
N ASP A 75 3.65 -12.41 -7.41
CA ASP A 75 2.64 -12.42 -8.48
C ASP A 75 3.15 -11.75 -9.77
N LEU A 76 3.99 -10.72 -9.64
CA LEU A 76 4.61 -9.99 -10.75
C LEU A 76 5.94 -10.59 -11.24
N GLY A 77 6.41 -11.69 -10.63
CA GLY A 77 7.67 -12.34 -10.96
C GLY A 77 8.91 -11.55 -10.53
N ARG A 78 8.88 -10.96 -9.32
CA ARG A 78 9.91 -10.06 -8.78
C ARG A 78 10.40 -10.43 -7.39
#